data_AF-A0A1F7UPP7-F1
#
_entry.id   AF-A0A1F7UPP7-F1
#
_cell.length_a   1.000
_cell.length_b   1.000
_cell.length_c   1.000
_cell.angle_alpha   90.00
_cell.angle_beta   90.00
_cell.angle_gamma   90.00
#
_symmetry.space_group_name_H-M   'P 1'
#
loop_
_entity.id
_entity.type
_entity.pdbx_description
1 polymer ?
#
loop_
_entity_poly.entity_id
_entity_poly.type
_entity_poly.pdbx_seq_one_letter_code
_entity_poly.pdbx_strand_id
1 'polypeptide(L)'
;MKNLFTLCIIHQHPKILLGMKKRGLGAGRWNGFGGKVKEGEPIEEAVLRETKEEVGVIATGIERRGIINFEFNGNPEILEVHIFKADNFLGEPIESDEMKPQWFHTDEIPFGNMWSDDIYWMPLFLSGKKFKGKFLFGKSDVILEYRLKEVEEI
;
A
#
# COMPACT_ATOMS: atom_id res chain seq x y z
N MET A 1 3.26 15.98 12.93
CA MET A 1 3.84 16.33 11.59
C MET A 1 3.32 15.29 10.61
N LYS A 2 3.04 15.67 9.35
CA LYS A 2 2.44 14.75 8.37
C LYS A 2 3.45 14.42 7.28
N ASN A 3 3.73 13.14 7.09
CA ASN A 3 4.62 12.62 6.06
C ASN A 3 3.78 11.95 4.97
N LEU A 4 4.11 12.22 3.70
CA LEU A 4 3.42 11.65 2.55
C LEU A 4 4.08 10.35 2.10
N PHE A 5 3.26 9.35 1.80
CA PHE A 5 3.68 8.04 1.32
C PHE A 5 2.80 7.57 0.16
N THR A 6 3.32 6.66 -0.64
CA THR A 6 2.58 5.93 -1.66
C THR A 6 2.48 4.46 -1.30
N LEU A 7 1.46 3.79 -1.83
CA LEU A 7 1.33 2.35 -1.82
C LEU A 7 0.65 1.90 -3.11
N CYS A 8 1.30 1.05 -3.89
CA CYS A 8 0.78 0.53 -5.15
C CYS A 8 0.45 -0.95 -5.02
N ILE A 9 -0.77 -1.32 -5.38
CA ILE A 9 -1.18 -2.70 -5.57
C ILE A 9 -1.37 -2.92 -7.08
N ILE A 10 -0.50 -3.72 -7.66
CA ILE A 10 -0.66 -4.19 -9.04
C ILE A 10 -1.73 -5.28 -9.03
N HIS A 11 -2.86 -5.01 -9.68
CA HIS A 11 -4.03 -5.86 -9.69
C HIS A 11 -4.43 -6.22 -11.12
N GLN A 12 -4.03 -7.43 -11.52
CA GLN A 12 -4.40 -8.10 -12.76
C GLN A 12 -5.38 -9.22 -12.44
N HIS A 13 -6.68 -8.90 -12.44
CA HIS A 13 -7.73 -9.83 -12.00
C HIS A 13 -7.57 -11.23 -12.64
N PRO A 14 -7.64 -12.32 -11.86
CA PRO A 14 -8.01 -12.40 -10.44
C PRO A 14 -6.80 -12.40 -9.47
N LYS A 15 -5.69 -11.79 -9.85
CA LYS A 15 -4.45 -11.81 -9.07
C LYS A 15 -3.97 -10.42 -8.68
N ILE A 16 -3.33 -10.35 -7.51
CA ILE A 16 -2.59 -9.18 -7.05
C ILE A 16 -1.12 -9.55 -6.84
N LEU A 17 -0.23 -8.61 -7.13
CA LEU A 17 1.18 -8.73 -6.81
C LEU A 17 1.44 -8.04 -5.47
N LEU A 18 1.98 -8.80 -4.53
CA LEU A 18 2.44 -8.30 -3.23
C LEU A 18 3.94 -8.57 -3.09
N GLY A 19 4.61 -7.84 -2.20
CA GLY A 19 5.99 -8.09 -1.80
C GLY A 19 6.09 -8.45 -0.33
N MET A 20 6.85 -9.50 -0.02
CA MET A 20 7.26 -9.79 1.36
C MET A 20 8.39 -8.86 1.71
N LYS A 21 8.15 -7.98 2.68
CA LYS A 21 9.13 -6.99 3.11
C LYS A 21 10.26 -7.63 3.91
N LYS A 22 11.49 -7.41 3.47
CA LYS A 22 12.71 -8.05 4.02
C LYS A 22 13.38 -7.24 5.12
N ARG A 23 13.19 -5.91 5.12
CA ARG A 23 13.82 -4.98 6.07
C ARG A 23 12.96 -3.74 6.33
N GLY A 24 13.29 -3.00 7.40
CA GLY A 24 12.62 -1.75 7.75
C GLY A 24 11.22 -1.92 8.37
N LEU A 25 10.44 -0.84 8.38
CA LEU A 25 9.08 -0.83 8.93
C LEU A 25 8.18 -1.81 8.16
N GLY A 26 7.61 -2.79 8.87
CA GLY A 26 6.76 -3.83 8.28
C GLY A 26 7.52 -5.05 7.76
N ALA A 27 8.81 -5.21 8.09
CA ALA A 27 9.54 -6.44 7.76
C ALA A 27 8.82 -7.69 8.25
N GLY A 28 8.76 -8.73 7.42
CA GLY A 28 8.02 -9.95 7.68
C GLY A 28 6.53 -9.90 7.30
N ARG A 29 6.06 -8.80 6.70
CA ARG A 29 4.69 -8.67 6.18
C ARG A 29 4.66 -8.65 4.65
N TRP A 30 3.59 -9.20 4.09
CA TRP A 30 3.20 -8.94 2.70
C TRP A 30 2.57 -7.55 2.61
N ASN A 31 2.89 -6.80 1.56
CA ASN A 31 2.28 -5.50 1.29
C ASN A 31 2.31 -5.17 -0.22
N GLY A 32 1.68 -4.07 -0.60
CA GLY A 32 1.97 -3.39 -1.86
C GLY A 32 3.35 -2.74 -1.88
N PHE A 33 3.66 -2.09 -3.00
CA PHE A 33 4.96 -1.46 -3.25
C PHE A 33 4.87 0.05 -3.10
N GLY A 34 5.74 0.67 -2.33
CA GLY A 34 5.61 2.09 -2.05
C GLY A 34 6.48 2.58 -0.90
N GLY A 35 6.60 3.91 -0.82
CA GLY A 35 7.50 4.54 0.12
C GLY A 35 7.22 6.03 0.26
N LYS A 36 8.19 6.75 0.82
CA LYS A 36 8.04 8.16 1.17
C LYS A 36 8.09 9.02 -0.09
N VAL A 37 7.16 9.97 -0.21
CA VAL A 37 7.22 11.00 -1.24
C VAL A 37 8.32 12.00 -0.88
N LYS A 38 9.25 12.24 -1.80
CA LYS A 38 10.37 13.17 -1.61
C LYS A 38 9.90 14.62 -1.69
N GLU A 39 10.67 15.54 -1.12
CA GLU A 39 10.35 16.97 -1.20
C GLU A 39 10.35 17.44 -2.66
N GLY A 40 9.25 18.08 -3.09
CA GLY A 40 9.05 18.52 -4.47
C GLY A 40 8.67 17.43 -5.47
N GLU A 41 8.60 16.16 -5.05
CA GLU A 41 8.23 15.03 -5.91
C GLU A 41 6.69 14.92 -6.06
N PRO A 42 6.15 14.87 -7.29
CA PRO A 42 4.75 14.53 -7.50
C PRO A 42 4.43 13.13 -6.96
N ILE A 43 3.27 12.95 -6.34
CA ILE A 43 2.87 11.68 -5.70
C ILE A 43 2.82 10.54 -6.74
N GLU A 44 2.36 10.84 -7.95
CA GLU A 44 2.34 9.93 -9.09
C GLU A 44 3.76 9.51 -9.54
N GLU A 45 4.74 10.41 -9.47
CA GLU A 45 6.13 10.06 -9.78
C GLU A 45 6.74 9.21 -8.66
N ALA A 46 6.41 9.51 -7.40
CA ALA A 46 6.85 8.73 -6.26
C ALA A 46 6.39 7.26 -6.36
N VAL A 47 5.11 7.01 -6.70
CA VAL A 47 4.62 5.62 -6.82
C VAL A 47 5.33 4.85 -7.94
N LEU A 48 5.62 5.48 -9.08
CA LEU A 48 6.34 4.86 -10.19
C LEU A 48 7.81 4.58 -9.85
N ARG A 49 8.45 5.50 -9.13
CA ARG A 49 9.81 5.31 -8.61
C ARG A 49 9.87 4.13 -7.66
N GLU A 50 8.99 4.09 -6.66
CA GLU A 50 8.98 3.05 -5.63
C GLU A 50 8.69 1.66 -6.23
N THR A 51 7.76 1.52 -7.19
CA THR A 51 7.56 0.21 -7.87
C THR A 51 8.78 -0.24 -8.65
N LYS A 52 9.55 0.70 -9.21
CA LYS A 52 10.78 0.39 -9.92
C LYS A 52 11.90 -0.01 -8.96
N GLU A 53 12.03 0.69 -7.84
CA GLU A 53 13.05 0.43 -6.82
C GLU A 53 12.80 -0.89 -6.08
N GLU A 54 11.55 -1.15 -5.65
CA GLU A 54 11.24 -2.30 -4.80
C GLU A 54 11.02 -3.61 -5.58
N VAL A 55 10.50 -3.56 -6.80
CA VAL A 55 10.12 -4.77 -7.57
C VAL A 55 10.57 -4.76 -9.03
N GLY A 56 11.29 -3.72 -9.46
CA GLY A 56 11.90 -3.66 -10.80
C GLY A 56 10.93 -3.37 -11.95
N VAL A 57 9.69 -2.97 -11.66
CA VAL A 57 8.67 -2.71 -12.69
C VAL A 57 8.23 -1.25 -12.72
N ILE A 58 7.78 -0.80 -13.89
CA ILE A 58 7.11 0.49 -14.03
C ILE A 58 5.61 0.21 -14.08
N ALA A 59 4.89 0.55 -13.01
CA ALA A 59 3.43 0.42 -12.98
C ALA A 59 2.76 1.27 -14.08
N THR A 60 1.70 0.74 -14.69
CA THR A 60 0.92 1.43 -15.72
C THR A 60 -0.58 1.34 -15.41
N GLY A 61 -1.36 2.23 -16.05
CA GLY A 61 -2.80 2.37 -15.75
C GLY A 61 -3.06 2.68 -14.27
N ILE A 62 -2.19 3.50 -13.67
CA ILE A 62 -2.29 3.81 -12.25
C ILE A 62 -3.51 4.70 -11.96
N GLU A 63 -4.25 4.36 -10.91
CA GLU A 63 -5.37 5.13 -10.42
C GLU A 63 -5.32 5.19 -8.90
N ARG A 64 -5.46 6.40 -8.33
CA ARG A 64 -5.57 6.57 -6.89
C ARG A 64 -6.92 6.04 -6.40
N ARG A 65 -6.88 5.06 -5.50
CA ARG A 65 -8.05 4.36 -4.93
C ARG A 65 -8.27 4.65 -3.45
N GLY A 66 -7.26 5.12 -2.73
CA GLY A 66 -7.44 5.44 -1.32
C GLY A 66 -6.50 6.52 -0.81
N ILE A 67 -6.92 7.19 0.26
CA ILE A 67 -6.01 7.92 1.15
C ILE A 67 -6.28 7.45 2.58
N ILE A 68 -5.25 6.94 3.25
CA ILE A 68 -5.35 6.53 4.66
C ILE A 68 -4.33 7.29 5.49
N ASN A 69 -4.79 7.88 6.60
CA ASN A 69 -3.92 8.43 7.63
C ASN A 69 -3.65 7.38 8.71
N PHE A 70 -2.39 7.01 8.88
CA PHE A 70 -1.95 6.12 9.95
C PHE A 70 -1.31 6.91 11.09
N GLU A 71 -1.83 6.67 12.28
CA GLU A 71 -1.34 7.26 13.53
C GLU A 71 -0.87 6.14 14.46
N PHE A 72 0.14 6.42 15.27
CA PHE A 72 0.68 5.45 16.24
C PHE A 72 0.64 6.06 17.63
N ASN A 73 0.07 5.34 18.61
CA ASN A 73 -0.11 5.83 19.96
C ASN A 73 1.24 6.22 20.59
N GLY A 74 1.35 7.46 21.05
CA GLY A 74 2.61 8.02 21.57
C GLY A 74 3.58 8.54 20.51
N ASN A 75 3.23 8.50 19.22
CA ASN A 75 3.99 9.13 18.13
C ASN A 75 3.18 10.30 17.52
N PRO A 76 3.71 11.54 17.50
CA PRO A 76 3.02 12.69 16.91
C PRO A 76 3.06 12.74 15.37
N GLU A 77 3.74 11.79 14.72
CA GLU A 77 3.79 11.69 13.27
C GLU A 77 2.54 10.98 12.71
N ILE A 78 2.05 11.53 11.60
CA ILE A 78 0.97 10.96 10.80
C ILE A 78 1.58 10.54 9.47
N LEU A 79 1.37 9.27 9.08
CA LEU A 79 1.70 8.79 7.75
C LEU A 79 0.45 8.88 6.88
N GLU A 80 0.42 9.81 5.93
CA GLU A 80 -0.65 9.82 4.92
C GLU A 80 -0.20 9.00 3.72
N VAL A 81 -0.86 7.85 3.53
CA VAL A 81 -0.58 6.91 2.46
C VAL A 81 -1.61 7.08 1.36
N HIS A 82 -1.13 7.43 0.16
CA HIS A 82 -1.91 7.47 -1.06
C HIS A 82 -1.84 6.09 -1.73
N ILE A 83 -2.97 5.39 -1.77
CA ILE A 83 -3.08 4.02 -2.26
C ILE A 83 -3.50 4.05 -3.73
N PHE A 84 -2.69 3.42 -4.58
CA PHE A 84 -2.87 3.31 -6.01
C PHE A 84 -3.16 1.87 -6.42
N LYS A 85 -4.05 1.72 -7.40
CA LYS A 85 -4.18 0.50 -8.19
C LYS A 85 -3.39 0.70 -9.48
N ALA A 86 -2.58 -0.28 -9.87
CA ALA A 86 -2.07 -0.40 -11.23
C ALA A 86 -2.76 -1.59 -11.90
N ASP A 87 -3.23 -1.43 -13.15
CA ASP A 87 -3.83 -2.53 -13.90
C ASP A 87 -2.79 -3.36 -14.67
N ASN A 88 -1.61 -2.80 -14.91
CA ASN A 88 -0.53 -3.45 -15.62
C ASN A 88 0.84 -2.84 -15.22
N PHE A 89 1.92 -3.33 -15.81
CA PHE A 89 3.27 -2.81 -15.64
C PHE A 89 4.15 -3.12 -16.85
N LEU A 90 5.31 -2.46 -16.93
CA LEU A 90 6.40 -2.78 -17.85
C LEU A 90 7.58 -3.36 -17.08
N GLY A 91 8.25 -4.35 -17.68
CA GLY A 91 9.36 -5.09 -17.08
C GLY A 91 8.93 -6.43 -16.49
N GLU A 92 9.79 -7.03 -15.67
CA GLU A 92 9.53 -8.29 -14.97
C GLU A 92 9.70 -8.07 -13.46
N PRO A 93 8.75 -8.52 -12.62
CA PRO A 93 8.90 -8.45 -11.17
C PRO A 93 10.11 -9.23 -10.70
N ILE A 94 11.03 -8.55 -10.03
CA ILE A 94 12.25 -9.16 -9.47
C ILE A 94 12.31 -8.95 -7.96
N GLU A 95 12.93 -9.89 -7.26
CA GLU A 95 13.26 -9.71 -5.84
C GLU A 95 14.37 -8.66 -5.70
N SER A 96 14.12 -7.67 -4.84
CA SER A 96 15.10 -6.66 -4.44
C SER A 96 15.71 -7.00 -3.07
N ASP A 97 16.60 -6.14 -2.58
CA ASP A 97 17.06 -6.18 -1.19
C ASP A 97 15.93 -5.87 -0.20
N GLU A 98 14.87 -5.20 -0.64
CA GLU A 98 13.74 -4.77 0.19
C GLU A 98 12.51 -5.67 0.13
N MET A 99 12.16 -6.16 -1.06
CA MET A 99 10.88 -6.84 -1.29
C MET A 99 11.07 -8.12 -2.12
N LYS A 100 10.45 -9.21 -1.68
CA LYS A 100 10.32 -10.44 -2.46
C LYS A 100 8.92 -10.53 -3.07
N PRO A 101 8.75 -10.34 -4.39
CA PRO A 101 7.43 -10.30 -5.01
C PRO A 101 6.80 -11.69 -5.13
N GLN A 102 5.48 -11.75 -5.00
CA GLN A 102 4.68 -12.95 -5.22
C GLN A 102 3.25 -12.58 -5.64
N TRP A 103 2.75 -13.32 -6.64
CA TRP A 103 1.34 -13.24 -7.04
C TRP A 103 0.46 -14.04 -6.09
N PHE A 104 -0.68 -13.46 -5.71
CA PHE A 104 -1.74 -14.10 -4.95
C PHE A 104 -3.06 -14.03 -5.70
N HIS A 105 -3.87 -15.08 -5.63
CA HIS A 105 -5.27 -14.99 -6.03
C HIS A 105 -6.00 -14.04 -5.07
N THR A 106 -6.99 -13.29 -5.54
CA THR A 106 -7.74 -12.34 -4.69
C THR A 106 -8.48 -13.00 -3.52
N ASP A 107 -8.77 -14.29 -3.64
CA ASP A 107 -9.42 -15.10 -2.60
C ASP A 107 -8.42 -15.77 -1.63
N GLU A 108 -7.12 -15.67 -1.92
CA GLU A 108 -6.03 -16.30 -1.16
C GLU A 108 -5.04 -15.25 -0.60
N ILE A 109 -5.51 -14.01 -0.44
CA ILE A 109 -4.70 -12.92 0.11
C ILE A 109 -4.31 -13.27 1.56
N PRO A 110 -3.00 -13.25 1.91
CA PRO A 110 -2.53 -13.75 3.19
C PRO A 110 -2.68 -12.71 4.30
N PHE A 111 -3.90 -12.25 4.60
CA PHE A 111 -4.18 -11.19 5.58
C PHE A 111 -3.55 -11.42 6.96
N GLY A 112 -3.41 -12.68 7.39
CA GLY A 112 -2.73 -13.03 8.64
C GLY A 112 -1.23 -12.69 8.69
N ASN A 113 -0.62 -12.45 7.53
CA ASN A 113 0.77 -12.02 7.36
C ASN A 113 0.88 -10.62 6.74
N MET A 114 -0.18 -9.81 6.80
CA MET A 114 -0.23 -8.43 6.30
C MET A 114 -0.34 -7.43 7.45
N TRP A 115 -0.51 -6.14 7.16
CA TRP A 115 -0.89 -5.19 8.19
C TRP A 115 -2.34 -5.45 8.63
N SER A 116 -2.63 -5.21 9.91
CA SER A 116 -3.94 -5.57 10.48
C SER A 116 -5.08 -4.69 9.94
N ASP A 117 -4.78 -3.54 9.33
CA ASP A 117 -5.77 -2.68 8.67
C ASP A 117 -6.13 -3.14 7.24
N ASP A 118 -5.27 -3.94 6.60
CA ASP A 118 -5.42 -4.34 5.20
C ASP A 118 -6.74 -5.09 4.95
N ILE A 119 -7.17 -5.90 5.92
CA ILE A 119 -8.44 -6.64 5.87
C ILE A 119 -9.68 -5.73 5.80
N TYR A 120 -9.57 -4.46 6.21
CA TYR A 120 -10.69 -3.51 6.21
C TYR A 120 -10.80 -2.76 4.88
N TRP A 121 -9.69 -2.30 4.31
CA TRP A 121 -9.71 -1.45 3.11
C TRP A 121 -9.49 -2.21 1.81
N MET A 122 -8.79 -3.35 1.82
CA MET A 122 -8.58 -4.14 0.60
C MET A 122 -9.88 -4.64 -0.04
N PRO A 123 -10.94 -5.03 0.70
CA PRO A 123 -12.22 -5.36 0.08
C PRO A 123 -12.82 -4.20 -0.73
N LEU A 124 -12.73 -2.96 -0.24
CA LEU A 124 -13.16 -1.76 -0.98
C LEU A 124 -12.29 -1.59 -2.24
N PHE A 125 -10.97 -1.70 -2.10
CA PHE A 125 -10.03 -1.63 -3.21
C PHE A 125 -10.33 -2.67 -4.31
N LEU A 126 -10.52 -3.94 -3.95
CA LEU A 126 -10.79 -5.03 -4.90
C LEU A 126 -12.14 -4.89 -5.58
N SER A 127 -13.14 -4.32 -4.91
CA SER A 127 -14.44 -4.00 -5.50
C SER A 127 -14.44 -2.74 -6.39
N GLY A 128 -13.28 -2.11 -6.59
CA GLY A 128 -13.14 -0.93 -7.45
C GLY A 128 -13.68 0.36 -6.83
N LYS A 129 -13.82 0.41 -5.51
CA LYS A 129 -14.30 1.60 -4.79
C LYS A 129 -13.15 2.53 -4.43
N LYS A 130 -13.46 3.81 -4.26
CA LYS A 130 -12.55 4.81 -3.69
C LYS A 130 -12.85 4.99 -2.20
N PHE A 131 -11.83 5.27 -1.40
CA PHE A 131 -12.02 5.37 0.06
C PHE A 131 -11.09 6.38 0.73
N LYS A 132 -11.52 6.90 1.88
CA LYS A 132 -10.70 7.67 2.82
C LYS A 132 -10.73 7.02 4.19
N GLY A 133 -9.56 6.88 4.80
CA GLY A 133 -9.39 6.16 6.06
C GLY A 133 -8.54 6.89 7.08
N LYS A 134 -8.71 6.50 8.33
CA LYS A 134 -7.81 6.79 9.44
C LYS A 134 -7.74 5.57 10.34
N PHE A 135 -6.54 5.16 10.73
CA PHE A 135 -6.31 4.08 11.68
C PHE A 135 -5.33 4.56 12.76
N LEU A 136 -5.67 4.30 14.03
CA LEU A 136 -4.80 4.53 15.17
C LEU A 136 -4.29 3.19 15.68
N PHE A 137 -2.98 2.99 15.57
CA PHE A 137 -2.29 1.80 16.04
C PHE A 137 -1.77 1.96 17.46
N GLY A 138 -1.95 0.93 18.27
CA GLY A 138 -1.33 0.73 19.56
C GLY A 138 -0.04 -0.09 19.45
N LYS A 139 0.34 -0.73 20.56
CA LYS A 139 1.47 -1.67 20.58
C LYS A 139 1.15 -2.92 19.77
N SER A 140 2.19 -3.54 19.19
CA SER A 140 2.09 -4.79 18.43
C SER A 140 1.04 -4.72 17.30
N ASP A 141 0.90 -3.55 16.67
CA ASP A 141 0.01 -3.32 15.53
C ASP A 141 -1.48 -3.57 15.82
N VAL A 142 -1.88 -3.48 17.09
CA VAL A 142 -3.30 -3.52 17.49
C VAL A 142 -3.98 -2.23 17.03
N ILE A 143 -5.07 -2.34 16.28
CA ILE A 143 -5.90 -1.19 15.93
C ILE A 143 -6.71 -0.77 17.16
N LEU A 144 -6.48 0.43 17.66
CA LEU A 144 -7.23 1.01 18.79
C LEU A 144 -8.51 1.69 18.33
N GLU A 145 -8.42 2.44 17.22
CA GLU A 145 -9.54 3.15 16.60
C GLU A 145 -9.36 3.15 15.09
N TYR A 146 -10.47 3.12 14.35
CA TYR A 146 -10.42 3.38 12.91
C TYR A 146 -11.70 4.05 12.40
N ARG A 147 -11.56 4.72 11.27
CA ARG A 147 -12.65 5.22 10.44
C ARG A 147 -12.29 4.92 9.00
N LEU A 148 -13.18 4.27 8.28
CA LEU A 148 -13.04 4.01 6.85
C LEU A 148 -14.36 4.35 6.16
N LYS A 149 -14.28 5.12 5.08
CA LYS A 149 -15.46 5.52 4.31
C LYS A 149 -15.19 5.39 2.82
N GLU A 150 -16.14 4.80 2.11
CA GLU A 150 -16.24 4.90 0.67
C GLU A 150 -16.52 6.36 0.28
N VAL A 151 -15.94 6.81 -0.82
CA VAL A 151 -16.08 8.17 -1.37
C VAL A 151 -16.20 8.08 -2.89
N GLU A 152 -16.80 9.09 -3.52
CA GLU A 152 -16.88 9.17 -4.99
C GLU A 152 -15.56 9.68 -5.60
N GLU A 153 -14.85 10.56 -4.89
CA GLU A 153 -13.63 11.24 -5.34
C GLU A 153 -12.57 11.33 -4.23
N ILE A 154 -11.29 11.43 -4.64
CA ILE A 154 -10.13 11.45 -3.75
C ILE A 154 -9.48 12.83 -3.74
#